data_AF-X6MLG0-F1
#
_entry.id   AF-X6MLG0-F1
#
_cell.length_a   1.000
_cell.length_b   1.000
_cell.length_c   1.000
_cell.angle_alpha   90.00
_cell.angle_beta   90.00
_cell.angle_gamma   90.00
#
_symmetry.space_group_name_H-M   'P 1'
#
loop_
_entity.id
_entity.type
_entity.pdbx_description
1 polymer ?
#
loop_
_entity_poly.entity_id
_entity_poly.type
_entity_poly.pdbx_seq_one_letter_code
_entity_poly.pdbx_strand_id
1 'polypeptide(L)'
;MDLLQTIESDHLLAILCDTPCDIDDLSIFDIALRFRLETFTEFHRINPLLLQMWYQFDYLDPKENFLQIGKDWAYILRRLVLNPPLFYFSTSGQYIITSLLYVFYVLYFSYITVLRIYPYQSYTAYPQELVLWFLNAGYVTYEMLQLVLEGRGYFLDVLNYWDICIVMLWLLLALMRFVLPGLGLTAEEWGTVGNQTSIDARNKMYTIIYTALWGAQCVALWTRTASVLQRLRSTGQLLNTVLKMIVNIMVGIKILYIRICIYVYIYIFFVVVVELNMDGMSSKKQ
;
A
#
# COMPACT_ATOMS: atom_id res chain seq x y z
N MET A 1 -13.09 32.97 -5.13
CA MET A 1 -12.45 33.09 -3.80
C MET A 1 -13.12 34.16 -2.96
N ASP A 2 -13.39 35.33 -3.55
CA ASP A 2 -14.01 36.47 -2.87
C ASP A 2 -15.32 36.11 -2.14
N LEU A 3 -16.13 35.21 -2.73
CA LEU A 3 -17.39 34.76 -2.12
C LEU A 3 -17.22 33.88 -0.87
N LEU A 4 -16.13 33.10 -0.79
CA LEU A 4 -15.80 32.31 0.41
C LEU A 4 -15.23 33.19 1.53
N GLN A 5 -14.58 34.30 1.16
CA GLN A 5 -14.08 35.29 2.11
C GLN A 5 -15.20 36.14 2.70
N THR A 6 -16.30 36.37 1.96
CA THR A 6 -17.47 37.11 2.46
C THR A 6 -18.32 36.36 3.48
N ILE A 7 -18.17 35.04 3.58
CA ILE A 7 -18.90 34.24 4.57
C ILE A 7 -18.19 34.41 5.92
N GLU A 8 -18.78 35.11 6.89
CA GLU A 8 -18.13 35.31 8.19
C GLU A 8 -18.18 34.06 9.08
N SER A 9 -19.26 33.27 9.01
CA SER A 9 -19.49 32.11 9.88
C SER A 9 -18.82 30.82 9.36
N ASP A 10 -18.02 30.16 10.21
CA ASP A 10 -17.40 28.87 9.87
C ASP A 10 -18.44 27.75 9.69
N HIS A 11 -19.53 27.78 10.47
CA HIS A 11 -20.60 26.78 10.37
C HIS A 11 -21.37 26.92 9.06
N LEU A 12 -21.60 28.17 8.61
CA LEU A 12 -22.21 28.41 7.31
C LEU A 12 -21.30 27.93 6.17
N LEU A 13 -19.98 28.13 6.30
CA LEU A 13 -19.00 27.59 5.35
C LEU A 13 -19.04 26.06 5.32
N ALA A 14 -19.11 25.40 6.48
CA ALA A 14 -19.19 23.94 6.57
C ALA A 14 -20.45 23.39 5.90
N ILE A 15 -21.61 24.01 6.15
CA ILE A 15 -22.88 23.64 5.50
C ILE A 15 -22.78 23.85 3.99
N LEU A 16 -22.23 24.97 3.53
CA LEU A 16 -22.06 25.25 2.10
C LEU A 16 -21.13 24.25 1.42
N CYS A 17 -20.10 23.79 2.13
CA CYS A 17 -19.17 22.77 1.62
C CYS A 17 -19.81 21.38 1.54
N ASP A 18 -20.77 21.04 2.41
CA ASP A 18 -21.41 19.71 2.49
C ASP A 18 -22.71 19.62 1.67
N THR A 19 -23.39 20.75 1.46
CA THR A 19 -24.67 20.78 0.74
C THR A 19 -24.44 20.44 -0.74
N PRO A 20 -25.19 19.47 -1.30
CA PRO A 20 -25.10 19.14 -2.72
C PRO A 20 -25.53 20.34 -3.57
N CYS A 21 -24.78 20.60 -4.62
CA CYS A 21 -25.13 21.59 -5.63
C CYS A 21 -25.95 20.94 -6.74
N ASP A 22 -26.69 21.76 -7.50
CA ASP A 22 -27.41 21.32 -8.71
C ASP A 22 -26.50 20.75 -9.83
N ILE A 23 -25.18 20.76 -9.63
CA ILE A 23 -24.20 20.19 -10.55
C ILE A 23 -23.90 18.76 -10.11
N ASP A 24 -24.53 17.79 -10.79
CA ASP A 24 -24.35 16.35 -10.58
C ASP A 24 -24.60 15.87 -9.13
N ASP A 25 -25.41 16.59 -8.35
CA ASP A 25 -25.63 16.36 -6.90
C ASP A 25 -24.33 16.34 -6.08
N LEU A 26 -23.26 16.97 -6.59
CA LEU A 26 -21.96 17.01 -5.92
C LEU A 26 -21.87 18.20 -4.96
N SER A 27 -21.24 17.97 -3.82
CA SER A 27 -20.90 19.07 -2.91
C SER A 27 -19.80 19.95 -3.51
N ILE A 28 -19.69 21.21 -3.07
CA ILE A 28 -18.60 22.10 -3.50
C ILE A 28 -17.24 21.48 -3.16
N PHE A 29 -17.17 20.76 -2.06
CA PHE A 29 -15.99 20.04 -1.63
C PHE A 29 -15.60 18.93 -2.63
N ASP A 30 -16.58 18.14 -3.08
CA ASP A 30 -16.36 17.07 -4.07
C ASP A 30 -15.94 17.62 -5.43
N ILE A 31 -16.55 18.72 -5.87
CA ILE A 31 -16.17 19.41 -7.10
C ILE A 31 -14.72 19.90 -7.00
N ALA A 32 -14.37 20.56 -5.89
CA ALA A 32 -13.01 21.05 -5.68
C ALA A 32 -11.97 19.93 -5.67
N LEU A 33 -12.28 18.77 -5.08
CA LEU A 33 -11.41 17.59 -5.11
C LEU A 33 -11.32 16.99 -6.52
N ARG A 34 -12.44 16.85 -7.22
CA ARG A 34 -12.51 16.24 -8.57
C ARG A 34 -11.71 17.04 -9.60
N PHE A 35 -11.77 18.37 -9.53
CA PHE A 35 -11.02 19.26 -10.42
C PHE A 35 -9.65 19.67 -9.87
N ARG A 36 -9.24 19.14 -8.70
CA ARG A 36 -7.97 19.48 -8.02
C ARG A 36 -7.76 20.99 -7.92
N LEU A 37 -8.77 21.71 -7.43
CA LEU A 37 -8.71 23.14 -7.22
C LEU A 37 -7.82 23.45 -6.01
N GLU A 38 -6.49 23.47 -6.22
CA GLU A 38 -5.48 23.66 -5.18
C GLU A 38 -5.75 24.94 -4.37
N THR A 39 -6.16 26.02 -5.04
CA THR A 39 -6.53 27.28 -4.39
C THR A 39 -7.63 27.10 -3.35
N PHE A 40 -8.66 26.30 -3.61
CA PHE A 40 -9.73 26.01 -2.65
C PHE A 40 -9.20 25.23 -1.45
N THR A 41 -8.37 24.21 -1.70
CA THR A 41 -7.79 23.38 -0.61
C THR A 41 -6.80 24.17 0.27
N GLU A 42 -6.17 25.20 -0.27
CA GLU A 42 -5.27 26.10 0.47
C GLU A 42 -6.00 27.18 1.27
N PHE A 43 -7.34 27.27 1.15
CA PHE A 43 -8.10 28.25 1.92
C PHE A 43 -7.97 27.95 3.42
N HIS A 44 -7.48 28.94 4.18
CA HIS A 44 -7.09 28.80 5.59
C HIS A 44 -8.18 28.21 6.52
N ARG A 45 -9.46 28.32 6.15
CA ARG A 45 -10.61 27.80 6.93
C ARG A 45 -11.04 26.38 6.55
N ILE A 46 -10.61 25.88 5.40
CA ILE A 46 -10.86 24.48 5.00
C ILE A 46 -10.07 23.52 5.88
N ASN A 47 -8.85 23.88 6.28
CA ASN A 47 -8.02 23.01 7.11
C ASN A 47 -8.62 22.77 8.52
N PRO A 48 -9.09 23.79 9.26
CA PRO A 48 -9.87 23.60 10.50
C PRO A 48 -11.14 22.76 10.30
N LEU A 49 -11.87 22.96 9.20
CA LEU A 49 -13.05 22.16 8.86
C LEU A 49 -12.70 20.68 8.68
N LEU A 50 -11.66 20.38 7.89
CA LEU A 50 -11.17 19.00 7.69
C LEU A 50 -10.72 18.37 9.01
N LEU A 51 -10.11 19.16 9.89
CA LEU A 51 -9.67 18.70 11.20
C LEU A 51 -10.88 18.40 12.12
N GLN A 52 -11.95 19.18 12.03
CA GLN A 52 -13.20 18.91 12.71
C GLN A 52 -13.81 17.59 12.23
N MET A 53 -13.94 17.41 10.91
CA MET A 53 -14.45 16.17 10.30
C MET A 53 -13.62 14.95 10.68
N TRP A 54 -12.29 15.11 10.83
CA TRP A 54 -11.41 14.01 11.23
C TRP A 54 -11.65 13.53 12.67
N TYR A 55 -11.87 14.45 13.62
CA TYR A 55 -11.98 14.12 15.04
C TYR A 55 -13.42 13.95 15.53
N GLN A 56 -14.40 14.57 14.91
CA GLN A 56 -15.79 14.57 15.36
C GLN A 56 -16.69 13.78 14.44
N PHE A 57 -17.65 13.08 15.04
CA PHE A 57 -18.70 12.40 14.29
C PHE A 57 -19.73 13.43 13.84
N ASP A 58 -20.27 14.21 14.78
CA ASP A 58 -21.16 15.34 14.51
C ASP A 58 -20.36 16.65 14.37
N TYR A 59 -19.66 16.80 13.24
CA TYR A 59 -18.77 17.94 13.01
C TYR A 59 -19.50 19.28 12.80
N LEU A 60 -20.82 19.25 12.59
CA LEU A 60 -21.69 20.43 12.40
C LEU A 60 -22.37 20.92 13.68
N ASP A 61 -21.95 20.49 14.88
CA ASP A 61 -22.55 20.97 16.13
C ASP A 61 -22.29 22.49 16.31
N PRO A 62 -23.35 23.34 16.32
CA PRO A 62 -23.20 24.79 16.51
C PRO A 62 -22.69 25.17 17.90
N LYS A 63 -22.71 24.24 18.88
CA LYS A 63 -22.22 24.49 20.24
C LYS A 63 -20.70 24.40 20.34
N GLU A 64 -20.04 23.76 19.38
CA GLU A 64 -18.60 23.60 19.38
C GLU A 64 -17.96 24.48 18.30
N ASN A 65 -16.90 25.20 18.68
CA ASN A 65 -16.08 25.95 17.74
C ASN A 65 -15.20 25.00 16.93
N PHE A 66 -14.93 25.34 15.68
CA PHE A 66 -14.02 24.56 14.83
C PHE A 66 -12.63 24.45 15.44
N LEU A 67 -12.09 23.23 15.38
CA LEU A 67 -10.77 22.94 15.89
C LEU A 67 -9.69 23.61 15.03
N GLN A 68 -8.96 24.54 15.64
CA GLN A 68 -7.82 25.21 15.02
C GLN A 68 -6.53 24.37 15.10
N ILE A 69 -6.47 23.42 16.04
CA ILE A 69 -5.29 22.60 16.32
C ILE A 69 -5.72 21.15 16.53
N GLY A 70 -4.87 20.22 16.09
CA GLY A 70 -5.04 18.78 16.30
C GLY A 70 -5.17 18.43 17.79
N LYS A 71 -5.95 17.39 18.08
CA LYS A 71 -6.12 16.89 19.45
C LYS A 71 -4.95 15.98 19.85
N ASP A 72 -4.52 16.09 21.10
CA ASP A 72 -3.48 15.23 21.68
C ASP A 72 -3.95 13.78 21.83
N TRP A 73 -2.98 12.86 21.90
CA TRP A 73 -3.22 11.43 22.13
C TRP A 73 -4.01 11.16 23.42
N ALA A 74 -3.78 11.96 24.47
CA ALA A 74 -4.52 11.84 25.73
C ALA A 74 -6.03 12.08 25.54
N TYR A 75 -6.41 13.02 24.68
CA TYR A 75 -7.81 13.28 24.36
C TYR A 75 -8.44 12.08 23.62
N ILE A 76 -7.72 11.53 22.63
CA ILE A 76 -8.18 10.39 21.84
C ILE A 76 -8.38 9.16 22.74
N LEU A 77 -7.41 8.85 23.61
CA LEU A 77 -7.50 7.74 24.57
C LEU A 77 -8.64 7.93 25.57
N ARG A 78 -8.81 9.15 26.09
CA ARG A 78 -9.92 9.47 26.99
C ARG A 78 -11.28 9.24 26.30
N ARG A 79 -11.39 9.59 25.02
CA ARG A 79 -12.62 9.41 24.24
C ARG A 79 -12.93 7.93 24.00
N LEU A 80 -11.92 7.11 23.71
CA LEU A 80 -12.07 5.66 23.60
C LEU A 80 -12.66 5.05 24.88
N VAL A 81 -12.22 5.51 26.06
CA VAL A 81 -12.67 4.97 27.35
C VAL A 81 -14.04 5.52 27.77
N LEU A 82 -14.25 6.83 27.65
CA LEU A 82 -15.45 7.48 28.18
C LEU A 82 -16.64 7.44 27.22
N ASN A 83 -16.40 7.51 25.90
CA ASN A 83 -17.46 7.56 24.89
C ASN A 83 -17.09 6.67 23.69
N PRO A 84 -17.10 5.33 23.85
CA PRO A 84 -16.66 4.41 22.81
C PRO A 84 -17.42 4.56 21.47
N PRO A 85 -18.77 4.73 21.43
CA PRO A 85 -19.48 4.89 20.17
C PRO A 85 -18.98 6.10 19.36
N LEU A 86 -18.81 7.24 20.01
CA LEU A 86 -18.32 8.47 19.37
C LEU A 86 -16.87 8.35 18.87
N PHE A 87 -16.11 7.37 19.36
CA PHE A 87 -14.77 7.05 18.87
C PHE A 87 -14.83 6.11 17.66
N TYR A 88 -15.58 5.00 17.74
CA TYR A 88 -15.64 4.03 16.63
C TYR A 88 -16.33 4.57 15.38
N PHE A 89 -17.23 5.55 15.52
CA PHE A 89 -17.86 6.22 14.37
C PHE A 89 -17.09 7.44 13.86
N SER A 90 -16.05 7.93 14.57
CA SER A 90 -15.23 9.01 14.03
C SER A 90 -14.19 8.49 13.04
N THR A 91 -13.88 9.28 12.01
CA THR A 91 -12.90 8.92 10.97
C THR A 91 -11.51 8.63 11.58
N SER A 92 -11.09 9.43 12.56
CA SER A 92 -9.86 9.19 13.33
C SER A 92 -9.86 7.88 14.11
N GLY A 93 -10.97 7.51 14.75
CA GLY A 93 -11.05 6.28 15.53
C GLY A 93 -11.05 5.05 14.61
N GLN A 94 -11.81 5.08 13.52
CA GLN A 94 -11.77 4.05 12.49
C GLN A 94 -10.36 3.87 11.93
N TYR A 95 -9.69 4.98 11.58
CA TYR A 95 -8.33 4.94 11.07
C TYR A 95 -7.34 4.30 12.06
N ILE A 96 -7.41 4.68 13.35
CA ILE A 96 -6.53 4.13 14.39
C ILE A 96 -6.78 2.63 14.58
N ILE A 97 -8.04 2.22 14.69
CA ILE A 97 -8.40 0.80 14.88
C ILE A 97 -7.99 -0.03 13.68
N THR A 98 -8.30 0.41 12.45
CA THR A 98 -7.90 -0.29 11.23
C THR A 98 -6.38 -0.39 11.12
N SER A 99 -5.64 0.69 11.43
CA SER A 99 -4.17 0.68 11.41
C SER A 99 -3.60 -0.30 12.43
N LEU A 100 -4.13 -0.30 13.66
CA LEU A 100 -3.69 -1.17 14.74
C LEU A 100 -4.01 -2.64 14.43
N LEU A 101 -5.22 -2.94 13.96
CA LEU A 101 -5.62 -4.28 13.54
C LEU A 101 -4.77 -4.79 12.38
N TYR A 102 -4.46 -3.92 11.41
CA TYR A 102 -3.57 -4.27 10.30
C TYR A 102 -2.15 -4.61 10.79
N VAL A 103 -1.58 -3.82 11.71
CA VAL A 103 -0.27 -4.14 12.30
C VAL A 103 -0.30 -5.48 13.05
N PHE A 104 -1.34 -5.74 13.85
CA PHE A 104 -1.50 -7.03 14.51
C PHE A 104 -1.63 -8.18 13.51
N TYR A 105 -2.37 -7.99 12.42
CA TYR A 105 -2.48 -8.96 11.33
C TYR A 105 -1.11 -9.26 10.71
N VAL A 106 -0.29 -8.25 10.39
CA VAL A 106 1.05 -8.44 9.82
C VAL A 106 2.00 -9.12 10.82
N LEU A 107 1.92 -8.80 12.10
CA LEU A 107 2.67 -9.48 13.16
C LEU A 107 2.25 -10.95 13.29
N TYR A 108 0.95 -11.23 13.23
CA TYR A 108 0.41 -12.59 13.26
C TYR A 108 0.86 -13.39 12.04
N PHE A 109 0.80 -12.82 10.84
CA PHE A 109 1.34 -13.42 9.62
C PHE A 109 2.84 -13.71 9.74
N SER A 110 3.61 -12.79 10.34
CA SER A 110 5.05 -12.98 10.59
C SER A 110 5.31 -14.12 11.58
N TYR A 111 4.49 -14.25 12.64
CA TYR A 111 4.53 -15.38 13.56
C TYR A 111 4.28 -16.72 12.84
N ILE A 112 3.25 -16.80 12.01
CA ILE A 112 2.95 -18.00 11.19
C ILE A 112 4.11 -18.32 10.25
N THR A 113 4.76 -17.30 9.67
CA THR A 113 5.92 -17.48 8.79
C THR A 113 7.10 -18.14 9.51
N VAL A 114 7.31 -17.83 10.80
CA VAL A 114 8.38 -18.45 11.62
C VAL A 114 8.11 -19.94 11.87
N LEU A 115 6.84 -20.36 11.91
CA LEU A 115 6.47 -21.77 12.08
C LEU A 115 6.82 -22.63 10.86
N ARG A 116 7.15 -22.02 9.72
CA ARG A 116 7.56 -22.70 8.47
C ARG A 116 6.58 -23.79 8.06
N ILE A 117 5.30 -23.44 8.01
CA ILE A 117 4.24 -24.36 7.59
C ILE A 117 4.31 -24.54 6.08
N TYR A 118 4.44 -25.80 5.65
CA TYR A 118 4.58 -26.18 4.25
C TYR A 118 3.24 -26.65 3.67
N PRO A 119 3.04 -26.53 2.33
CA PRO A 119 1.74 -26.79 1.71
C PRO A 119 1.28 -28.26 1.75
N TYR A 120 2.18 -29.21 2.06
CA TYR A 120 1.86 -30.62 2.22
C TYR A 120 1.51 -31.02 3.67
N GLN A 121 1.69 -30.12 4.65
CA GLN A 121 1.38 -30.42 6.04
C GLN A 121 -0.13 -30.29 6.30
N SER A 122 -0.68 -31.21 7.09
CA SER A 122 -2.11 -31.24 7.43
C SER A 122 -2.54 -30.04 8.28
N TYR A 123 -3.72 -29.49 7.99
CA TYR A 123 -4.35 -28.40 8.76
C TYR A 123 -4.66 -28.78 10.21
N THR A 124 -4.89 -30.06 10.48
CA THR A 124 -5.17 -30.56 11.83
C THR A 124 -3.99 -30.34 12.79
N ALA A 125 -2.76 -30.27 12.26
CA ALA A 125 -1.56 -30.00 13.07
C ALA A 125 -1.36 -28.51 13.37
N TYR A 126 -1.93 -27.61 12.56
CA TYR A 126 -1.68 -26.16 12.64
C TYR A 126 -2.98 -25.34 12.49
N PRO A 127 -3.87 -25.38 13.50
CA PRO A 127 -5.15 -24.65 13.44
C PRO A 127 -4.97 -23.12 13.36
N GLN A 128 -3.81 -22.59 13.79
CA GLN A 128 -3.51 -21.15 13.70
C GLN A 128 -3.47 -20.67 12.24
N GLU A 129 -3.10 -21.53 11.29
CA GLU A 129 -3.09 -21.18 9.87
C GLU A 129 -4.51 -20.92 9.34
N LEU A 130 -5.52 -21.66 9.82
CA LEU A 130 -6.91 -21.45 9.41
C LEU A 130 -7.44 -20.08 9.85
N VAL A 131 -7.02 -19.61 11.03
CA VAL A 131 -7.34 -18.26 11.50
C VAL A 131 -6.72 -17.22 10.57
N LEU A 132 -5.47 -17.41 10.14
CA LEU A 132 -4.83 -16.53 9.17
C LEU A 132 -5.62 -16.48 7.85
N TRP A 133 -6.02 -17.64 7.32
CA TRP A 133 -6.83 -17.71 6.09
C TRP A 133 -8.18 -17.01 6.23
N PHE A 134 -8.83 -17.10 7.39
CA PHE A 134 -10.04 -16.34 7.67
C PHE A 134 -9.81 -14.83 7.66
N LEU A 135 -8.72 -14.35 8.29
CA LEU A 135 -8.34 -12.94 8.27
C LEU A 135 -8.05 -12.46 6.84
N ASN A 136 -7.37 -13.28 6.02
CA ASN A 136 -7.11 -12.99 4.62
C ASN A 136 -8.40 -12.85 3.82
N ALA A 137 -9.38 -13.73 4.05
CA ALA A 137 -10.68 -13.64 3.39
C ALA A 137 -11.40 -12.31 3.73
N GLY A 138 -11.29 -11.86 4.98
CA GLY A 138 -11.76 -10.54 5.40
C GLY A 138 -11.07 -9.40 4.63
N TYR A 139 -9.74 -9.43 4.51
CA TYR A 139 -8.97 -8.46 3.74
C TYR A 139 -9.37 -8.44 2.26
N VAL A 140 -9.45 -9.61 1.62
CA VAL A 140 -9.87 -9.73 0.20
C VAL A 140 -11.30 -9.20 0.01
N THR A 141 -12.21 -9.50 0.93
CA THR A 141 -13.59 -9.01 0.86
C THR A 141 -13.65 -7.48 0.98
N TYR A 142 -12.84 -6.90 1.86
CA TYR A 142 -12.75 -5.45 2.01
C TYR A 142 -12.26 -4.77 0.73
N GLU A 143 -11.20 -5.28 0.11
CA GLU A 143 -10.68 -4.73 -1.15
C GLU A 143 -11.69 -4.85 -2.29
N MET A 144 -12.41 -5.98 -2.37
CA MET A 144 -13.49 -6.15 -3.36
C MET A 144 -14.64 -5.17 -3.14
N LEU A 145 -15.01 -4.91 -1.88
CA LEU A 145 -16.02 -3.91 -1.55
C LEU A 145 -15.56 -2.51 -1.95
N GLN A 146 -14.31 -2.14 -1.64
CA GLN A 146 -13.77 -0.83 -2.00
C GLN A 146 -13.71 -0.64 -3.51
N LEU A 147 -13.29 -1.67 -4.25
CA LEU A 147 -13.31 -1.68 -5.71
C LEU A 147 -14.72 -1.45 -6.28
N VAL A 148 -15.75 -2.06 -5.68
CA VAL A 148 -17.15 -1.88 -6.09
C VAL A 148 -17.67 -0.47 -5.78
N LEU A 149 -17.32 0.08 -4.61
CA LEU A 149 -17.77 1.41 -4.19
C LEU A 149 -17.12 2.55 -4.98
N GLU A 150 -15.80 2.48 -5.20
CA GLU A 150 -15.03 3.53 -5.88
C GLU A 150 -15.00 3.36 -7.40
N GLY A 151 -15.24 2.15 -7.91
CA GLY A 151 -15.29 1.83 -9.33
C GLY A 151 -14.02 2.22 -10.07
N ARG A 152 -14.13 3.14 -11.05
CA ARG A 152 -12.97 3.61 -11.83
C ARG A 152 -12.02 4.49 -11.01
N GLY A 153 -12.53 5.16 -9.98
CA GLY A 153 -11.72 5.99 -9.09
C GLY A 153 -10.68 5.18 -8.33
N TYR A 154 -10.97 3.90 -8.05
CA TYR A 154 -10.06 2.98 -7.35
C TYR A 154 -8.71 2.86 -8.05
N PHE A 155 -8.70 2.83 -9.39
CA PHE A 155 -7.47 2.68 -10.19
C PHE A 155 -6.65 3.97 -10.33
N LEU A 156 -7.09 5.08 -9.73
CA LEU A 156 -6.31 6.32 -9.75
C LEU A 156 -5.22 6.34 -8.66
N ASP A 157 -5.36 5.55 -7.60
CA ASP A 157 -4.36 5.45 -6.53
C ASP A 157 -3.37 4.30 -6.80
N VAL A 158 -2.07 4.62 -6.73
CA VAL A 158 -0.99 3.64 -6.86
C VAL A 158 -1.02 2.62 -5.72
N LEU A 159 -1.47 3.03 -4.52
CA LEU A 159 -1.60 2.13 -3.38
C LEU A 159 -2.64 1.04 -3.61
N ASN A 160 -3.73 1.38 -4.31
CA ASN A 160 -4.80 0.43 -4.63
C ASN A 160 -4.30 -0.66 -5.61
N TYR A 161 -3.40 -0.32 -6.54
CA TYR A 161 -2.74 -1.34 -7.37
C TYR A 161 -1.86 -2.29 -6.55
N TRP A 162 -1.21 -1.79 -5.50
CA TRP A 162 -0.43 -2.62 -4.59
C TRP A 162 -1.33 -3.58 -3.80
N ASP A 163 -2.48 -3.09 -3.34
CA ASP A 163 -3.46 -3.89 -2.60
C ASP A 163 -4.07 -5.00 -3.49
N ILE A 164 -4.34 -4.72 -4.78
CA ILE A 164 -4.70 -5.76 -5.77
C ILE A 164 -3.59 -6.83 -5.89
N CYS A 165 -2.32 -6.43 -5.95
CA CYS A 165 -1.20 -7.37 -6.05
C CYS A 165 -1.16 -8.33 -4.84
N ILE A 166 -1.35 -7.78 -3.63
CA ILE A 166 -1.46 -8.54 -2.38
C ILE A 166 -2.62 -9.55 -2.44
N VAL A 167 -3.80 -9.13 -2.93
CA VAL A 167 -4.96 -10.01 -3.10
C VAL A 167 -4.68 -11.13 -4.10
N MET A 168 -4.09 -10.81 -5.25
CA MET A 168 -3.76 -11.81 -6.27
C MET A 168 -2.75 -12.86 -5.77
N LEU A 169 -1.73 -12.43 -5.02
CA LEU A 169 -0.79 -13.34 -4.38
C LEU A 169 -1.48 -14.25 -3.35
N TRP A 170 -2.40 -13.70 -2.55
CA TRP A 170 -3.20 -14.49 -1.60
C TRP A 170 -4.08 -15.53 -2.30
N LEU A 171 -4.72 -15.17 -3.42
CA LEU A 171 -5.53 -16.10 -4.20
C LEU A 171 -4.69 -17.22 -4.80
N LEU A 172 -3.49 -16.91 -5.31
CA LEU A 172 -2.56 -17.91 -5.83
C LEU A 172 -2.07 -18.87 -4.73
N LEU A 173 -1.73 -18.33 -3.56
CA LEU A 173 -1.36 -19.13 -2.38
C LEU A 173 -2.53 -20.00 -1.90
N ALA A 174 -3.77 -19.50 -1.91
CA ALA A 174 -4.97 -20.25 -1.55
C ALA A 174 -5.24 -21.38 -2.54
N LEU A 175 -5.09 -21.12 -3.83
CA LEU A 175 -5.22 -22.11 -4.89
C LEU A 175 -4.19 -23.24 -4.70
N MET A 176 -2.94 -22.89 -4.41
CA MET A 176 -1.91 -23.88 -4.10
C MET A 176 -2.22 -24.63 -2.79
N ARG A 177 -2.61 -23.93 -1.72
CA ARG A 177 -2.83 -24.56 -0.41
C ARG A 177 -4.06 -25.49 -0.40
N PHE A 178 -5.19 -25.09 -0.97
CA PHE A 178 -6.47 -25.81 -0.83
C PHE A 178 -6.93 -26.53 -2.10
N VAL A 179 -6.83 -25.86 -3.26
CA VAL A 179 -7.47 -26.34 -4.50
C VAL A 179 -6.65 -27.43 -5.17
N LEU A 180 -5.33 -27.19 -5.36
CA LEU A 180 -4.46 -28.19 -5.97
C LEU A 180 -4.40 -29.49 -5.16
N PRO A 181 -4.36 -29.45 -3.80
CA PRO A 181 -4.51 -30.62 -2.97
C PRO A 181 -5.82 -31.38 -3.14
N GLY A 182 -6.94 -30.67 -3.27
CA GLY A 182 -8.27 -31.27 -3.43
C GLY A 182 -8.52 -31.91 -4.81
N LEU A 183 -7.80 -31.47 -5.84
CA LEU A 183 -7.94 -31.99 -7.22
C LEU A 183 -7.18 -33.30 -7.48
N GLY A 184 -6.49 -33.85 -6.47
CA GLY A 184 -5.86 -35.17 -6.60
C GLY A 184 -4.65 -35.20 -7.54
N LEU A 185 -3.95 -34.07 -7.73
CA LEU A 185 -2.60 -34.01 -8.30
C LEU A 185 -1.61 -34.71 -7.35
N THR A 186 -1.72 -36.02 -7.30
CA THR A 186 -1.19 -37.02 -6.36
C THR A 186 -0.22 -36.57 -5.24
N ALA A 187 -0.54 -37.02 -4.03
CA ALA A 187 0.33 -37.03 -2.85
C ALA A 187 1.73 -37.66 -3.08
N GLU A 188 1.92 -38.44 -4.16
CA GLU A 188 3.23 -38.92 -4.63
C GLU A 188 4.11 -37.79 -5.19
N GLU A 189 3.54 -36.85 -5.96
CA GLU A 189 4.25 -35.64 -6.40
C GLU A 189 4.50 -34.68 -5.22
N TRP A 190 3.70 -34.73 -4.15
CA TRP A 190 3.87 -33.89 -2.95
C TRP A 190 4.78 -34.49 -1.86
N GLY A 191 5.14 -35.78 -1.99
CA GLY A 191 6.16 -36.44 -1.16
C GLY A 191 5.66 -37.00 0.17
N THR A 192 4.36 -37.29 0.27
CA THR A 192 3.76 -37.85 1.50
C THR A 192 3.43 -39.33 1.40
N VAL A 193 3.76 -40.00 0.29
CA VAL A 193 3.64 -41.46 0.16
C VAL A 193 5.03 -42.09 0.17
N GLY A 194 5.34 -42.79 1.27
CA GLY A 194 6.47 -43.71 1.41
C GLY A 194 7.80 -43.04 1.77
N ASN A 195 8.24 -43.17 3.02
CA ASN A 195 9.63 -43.03 3.53
C ASN A 195 10.53 -41.91 2.96
N GLN A 196 9.99 -40.88 2.31
CA GLN A 196 10.76 -39.74 1.84
C GLN A 196 11.10 -38.86 3.03
N THR A 197 12.38 -38.47 3.11
CA THR A 197 12.82 -37.59 4.19
C THR A 197 12.15 -36.23 4.01
N SER A 198 11.89 -35.52 5.11
CA SER A 198 11.29 -34.17 5.09
C SER A 198 12.10 -33.15 4.26
N ILE A 199 13.35 -33.49 3.94
CA ILE A 199 14.25 -32.73 3.08
C ILE A 199 13.85 -32.86 1.60
N ASP A 200 13.46 -34.06 1.15
CA ASP A 200 13.10 -34.32 -0.24
C ASP A 200 11.82 -33.60 -0.63
N ALA A 201 10.81 -33.59 0.26
CA ALA A 201 9.55 -32.86 0.06
C ALA A 201 9.74 -31.33 0.03
N ARG A 202 10.75 -30.81 0.74
CA ARG A 202 11.08 -29.38 0.77
C ARG A 202 11.73 -28.90 -0.54
N ASN A 203 12.54 -29.74 -1.16
CA ASN A 203 13.28 -29.40 -2.38
C ASN A 203 12.44 -29.52 -3.66
N LYS A 204 11.18 -29.94 -3.57
CA LYS A 204 10.29 -30.00 -4.72
C LYS A 204 9.95 -28.61 -5.24
N MET A 205 9.90 -28.47 -6.57
CA MET A 205 9.62 -27.20 -7.26
C MET A 205 8.34 -26.53 -6.73
N TYR A 206 7.31 -27.33 -6.46
CA TYR A 206 6.05 -26.85 -5.88
C TYR A 206 6.23 -26.15 -4.53
N THR A 207 6.92 -26.80 -3.59
CA THR A 207 7.21 -26.23 -2.27
C THR A 207 8.09 -24.98 -2.37
N ILE A 208 9.05 -24.97 -3.31
CA ILE A 208 9.91 -23.81 -3.59
C ILE A 208 9.08 -22.62 -4.08
N ILE A 209 8.20 -22.83 -5.07
CA ILE A 209 7.32 -21.79 -5.60
C ILE A 209 6.38 -21.27 -4.51
N TYR A 210 5.74 -22.16 -3.74
CA TYR A 210 4.88 -21.76 -2.63
C TYR A 210 5.63 -20.92 -1.59
N THR A 211 6.85 -21.34 -1.21
CA THR A 211 7.68 -20.61 -0.24
C THR A 211 8.13 -19.26 -0.79
N ALA A 212 8.45 -19.18 -2.09
CA ALA A 212 8.81 -17.92 -2.75
C ALA A 212 7.63 -16.94 -2.79
N LEU A 213 6.44 -17.43 -3.14
CA LEU A 213 5.20 -16.63 -3.12
C LEU A 213 4.84 -16.17 -1.70
N TRP A 214 4.99 -17.04 -0.71
CA TRP A 214 4.81 -16.69 0.70
C TRP A 214 5.80 -15.61 1.16
N GLY A 215 7.06 -15.72 0.73
CA GLY A 215 8.08 -14.70 0.99
C GLY A 215 7.76 -13.36 0.33
N ALA A 216 7.33 -13.38 -0.93
CA ALA A 216 6.88 -12.18 -1.64
C ALA A 216 5.67 -11.54 -0.93
N GLN A 217 4.72 -12.35 -0.45
CA GLN A 217 3.58 -11.89 0.32
C GLN A 217 3.98 -11.20 1.62
N CYS A 218 4.97 -11.76 2.34
CA CYS A 218 5.52 -11.15 3.55
C CYS A 218 6.05 -9.74 3.27
N VAL A 219 6.86 -9.60 2.21
CA VAL A 219 7.41 -8.30 1.80
C VAL A 219 6.29 -7.34 1.40
N ALA A 220 5.28 -7.81 0.65
CA ALA A 220 4.17 -6.99 0.20
C ALA A 220 3.31 -6.45 1.36
N LEU A 221 3.04 -7.27 2.38
CA LEU A 221 2.29 -6.86 3.57
C LEU A 221 3.07 -5.84 4.43
N TRP A 222 4.38 -6.07 4.63
CA TRP A 222 5.23 -5.14 5.40
C TRP A 222 5.44 -3.80 4.69
N THR A 223 5.59 -3.80 3.37
CA THR A 223 5.68 -2.55 2.59
C THR A 223 4.38 -1.76 2.68
N ARG A 224 3.21 -2.42 2.70
CA ARG A 224 1.93 -1.76 2.92
C ARG A 224 1.78 -1.15 4.31
N THR A 225 2.38 -1.75 5.34
CA THR A 225 2.47 -1.13 6.69
C THR A 225 3.21 0.20 6.65
N ALA A 226 4.26 0.32 5.83
CA ALA A 226 4.97 1.59 5.66
C ALA A 226 4.04 2.68 5.11
N SER A 227 3.12 2.35 4.19
CA SER A 227 2.11 3.28 3.67
C SER A 227 1.10 3.74 4.74
N VAL A 228 0.76 2.88 5.71
CA VAL A 228 -0.05 3.30 6.88
C VAL A 228 0.73 4.32 7.71
N LEU A 229 2.03 4.09 7.92
CA LEU A 229 2.88 5.04 8.64
C LEU A 229 3.05 6.38 7.90
N GLN A 230 2.95 6.41 6.56
CA GLN A 230 3.02 7.66 5.78
C GLN A 230 1.92 8.67 6.12
N ARG A 231 0.76 8.20 6.60
CA ARG A 231 -0.35 9.10 6.94
C ARG A 231 -0.14 9.83 8.27
N LEU A 232 0.87 9.45 9.06
CA LEU A 232 1.28 10.22 10.23
C LEU A 232 2.05 11.47 9.80
N ARG A 233 1.71 12.63 10.36
CA ARG A 233 2.27 13.93 9.94
C ARG A 233 3.81 13.98 9.91
N SER A 234 4.45 13.41 10.93
CA SER A 234 5.92 13.37 11.03
C SER A 234 6.54 12.34 10.09
N THR A 235 6.03 11.11 10.11
CA THR A 235 6.57 9.99 9.34
C THR A 235 6.29 10.13 7.84
N GLY A 236 5.16 10.73 7.46
CA GLY A 236 4.78 11.01 6.07
C GLY A 236 5.74 11.94 5.36
N GLN A 237 6.13 13.03 6.02
CA GLN A 237 7.13 13.96 5.47
C GLN A 237 8.49 13.27 5.28
N LEU A 238 8.91 12.47 6.26
CA LEU A 238 10.15 11.72 6.18
C LEU A 238 10.10 10.68 5.04
N LEU A 239 9.01 9.94 4.92
CA LEU A 239 8.89 8.87 3.93
C LEU A 239 8.73 9.43 2.52
N ASN A 240 7.98 10.52 2.32
CA ASN A 240 7.97 11.25 1.05
C ASN A 240 9.35 11.76 0.65
N THR A 241 10.15 12.19 1.63
CA THR A 241 11.54 12.58 1.39
C THR A 241 12.40 11.38 0.98
N VAL A 242 12.26 10.25 1.67
CA VAL A 242 12.96 8.99 1.31
C VAL A 242 12.58 8.52 -0.09
N LEU A 243 11.30 8.54 -0.46
CA LEU A 243 10.85 8.15 -1.81
C LEU A 243 11.44 9.07 -2.88
N LYS A 244 11.44 10.39 -2.64
CA LYS A 244 12.11 11.34 -3.54
C LYS A 244 13.61 11.06 -3.66
N MET A 245 14.27 10.70 -2.55
CA MET A 245 15.69 10.31 -2.57
C MET A 245 15.92 9.03 -3.36
N ILE A 246 15.08 8.00 -3.21
CA ILE A 246 15.18 6.75 -3.97
C ILE A 246 15.04 7.02 -5.47
N VAL A 247 14.03 7.81 -5.87
CA VAL A 247 13.83 8.19 -7.28
C VAL A 247 15.05 8.94 -7.81
N ASN A 248 15.59 9.89 -7.05
CA ASN A 248 16.79 10.63 -7.42
C ASN A 248 18.03 9.72 -7.56
N ILE A 249 18.19 8.75 -6.65
CA ILE A 249 19.27 7.76 -6.70
C ILE A 249 19.13 6.88 -7.94
N MET A 250 17.93 6.39 -8.25
CA MET A 250 17.70 5.58 -9.46
C MET A 250 17.99 6.35 -10.74
N VAL A 251 17.58 7.62 -10.81
CA VAL A 251 17.92 8.50 -11.94
C VAL A 251 19.44 8.69 -12.03
N GLY A 252 20.12 8.89 -10.91
CA GLY A 252 21.57 8.99 -10.85
C GLY A 252 22.29 7.74 -11.34
N ILE A 253 21.87 6.56 -10.89
CA ILE A 253 22.41 5.25 -11.32
C ILE A 253 22.18 5.06 -12.82
N LYS A 254 20.98 5.36 -13.32
CA LYS A 254 20.65 5.26 -14.75
C LYS A 254 21.55 6.15 -15.59
N ILE A 255 21.79 7.39 -15.17
CA ILE A 255 22.69 8.33 -15.86
C ILE A 255 24.13 7.83 -15.83
N LEU A 256 24.60 7.34 -14.67
CA LEU A 256 25.95 6.79 -14.52
C LEU A 256 26.17 5.59 -15.45
N TYR A 257 25.21 4.66 -15.47
CA TYR A 257 25.23 3.50 -16.35
C TYR A 257 25.33 3.91 -17.83
N ILE A 258 24.48 4.84 -18.28
CA ILE A 258 24.52 5.36 -19.66
C ILE A 258 25.88 5.98 -19.97
N ARG A 259 26.46 6.78 -19.05
CA ARG A 259 27.79 7.38 -19.24
C ARG A 259 28.88 6.31 -19.39
N ILE A 260 28.88 5.29 -18.54
CA ILE A 260 29.84 4.18 -18.63
C ILE A 260 29.72 3.48 -19.98
N CYS A 261 28.50 3.17 -20.43
CA CYS A 261 28.26 2.55 -21.73
C CYS A 261 28.82 3.40 -22.89
N ILE A 262 28.62 4.73 -22.85
CA ILE A 262 29.16 5.66 -23.86
C ILE A 262 30.70 5.65 -23.84
N TYR A 263 31.33 5.72 -22.66
CA TYR A 263 32.79 5.70 -22.55
C TYR A 263 33.40 4.38 -23.06
N VAL A 264 32.78 3.25 -22.70
CA VAL A 264 33.21 1.93 -23.20
C VAL A 264 33.06 1.85 -24.71
N TYR A 265 31.94 2.34 -25.26
CA TYR A 265 31.72 2.37 -26.71
C TYR A 265 32.77 3.20 -27.45
N ILE A 266 33.06 4.42 -26.97
CA ILE A 266 34.09 5.29 -27.56
C ILE A 266 35.47 4.65 -27.47
N TYR A 267 35.81 4.02 -26.34
CA TYR A 267 37.08 3.34 -26.15
C TYR A 267 37.25 2.19 -27.15
N ILE A 268 36.24 1.33 -27.27
CA ILE A 268 36.26 0.22 -28.24
C ILE A 268 36.38 0.76 -29.68
N PHE A 269 35.60 1.79 -30.04
CA PHE A 269 35.67 2.41 -31.35
C PHE A 269 37.07 2.97 -31.65
N PHE A 270 37.70 3.65 -30.68
CA PHE A 270 39.03 4.21 -30.86
C PHE A 270 40.10 3.13 -31.01
N VAL A 271 40.07 2.07 -30.19
CA VAL A 271 41.00 0.94 -30.32
C VAL A 271 40.87 0.28 -31.68
N VAL A 272 39.64 -0.02 -32.12
CA VAL A 272 39.40 -0.66 -33.42
C VAL A 272 39.84 0.23 -34.59
N VAL A 273 39.56 1.54 -34.54
CA VAL A 273 39.98 2.48 -35.60
C VAL A 273 41.51 2.62 -35.63
N VAL A 274 42.17 2.65 -34.48
CA VAL A 274 43.63 2.70 -34.40
C VAL A 274 44.27 1.43 -34.95
N GLU A 275 43.76 0.25 -34.59
CA GLU A 275 44.24 -1.03 -35.13
C GLU A 275 44.06 -1.11 -36.65
N LEU A 276 42.87 -0.76 -37.18
CA LEU A 276 42.60 -0.75 -38.61
C LEU A 276 43.51 0.23 -39.39
N ASN A 277 43.84 1.38 -38.80
CA ASN A 277 44.77 2.34 -39.41
C ASN A 277 46.23 1.86 -39.39
N MET A 278 46.63 1.10 -38.36
CA MET A 278 48.00 0.54 -38.32
C MET A 278 48.19 -0.58 -39.34
N ASP A 279 47.18 -1.43 -39.57
CA ASP A 279 47.25 -2.47 -40.61
C ASP A 279 47.28 -1.88 -42.03
N GLY A 280 46.55 -0.79 -42.28
CA GLY A 280 46.56 -0.09 -43.57
C GLY A 280 47.89 0.58 -43.94
N MET A 281 48.72 0.96 -42.95
CA MET A 281 50.06 1.52 -43.20
C MET A 281 51.12 0.45 -43.46
N SER A 282 50.95 -0.77 -42.94
CA SER A 282 51.84 -1.90 -43.21
C SER A 282 51.76 -2.34 -44.67
N SER A 283 50.54 -2.37 -45.23
CA SER A 283 50.30 -2.80 -46.62
C SER A 283 50.82 -1.85 -47.70
N LYS A 284 51.11 -0.56 -47.38
CA LYS A 284 51.62 0.42 -48.36
C LYS A 284 53.14 0.50 -48.45
N LYS A 285 53.87 -0.30 -47.67
CA LYS A 285 55.35 -0.35 -47.65
C LYS A 285 55.95 -1.54 -48.40
N GLN A 286 55.14 -2.36 -49.06
CA GLN A 286 55.57 -3.36 -50.04
C GLN A 286 55.30 -2.85 -51.44
#